data_AF-A0A6C0CTA3-F1
#
_entry.id   AF-A0A6C0CTA3-F1
#
_cell.length_a   1.000
_cell.length_b   1.000
_cell.length_c   1.000
_cell.angle_alpha   90.00
_cell.angle_beta   90.00
_cell.angle_gamma   90.00
#
_symmetry.space_group_name_H-M   'P 1'
#
loop_
_entity.id
_entity.type
_entity.pdbx_description
1 polymer ?
#
loop_
_entity_poly.entity_id
_entity_poly.type
_entity_poly.pdbx_seq_one_letter_code
_entity_poly.pdbx_strand_id
1 'polypeptide(L)'
;MASTLLMQLVDKQHYRQIFDIYNNLYKDFFKASHKFYGSVPISMMRESILHVLQHQTVHSEPNTSPSYMYNVTPKLDGTRMLMFYNMIIGYPVFIDRDLNFFIAQTQLKLPFTTSFLADGEFYENMYFMFDLLYFENERIVQFDFETRYRTINELFFSNRNDFQNAFLVPFIQHSGIVVVRKLYMELEGFQIEQHLYPTACNYFSEHYGLTDMKFDGLIFTPRFTSYILTGNWKYPSNILYKWKPSEHETIDFLLVATPAGYVGYVDAGDWKLKQSNNYVPFEIKKSPTFVQYTLTEPYHHATIYECRYDYTSRQFITVRLRTDKSKPNSLRGALNSWKLIRSKLNIDAILPFLNKHIDVNALIHDTDFQRRYFTIFPEWQLKTMLMQCVQHPLIKTNDSVLRRFNNQNGRFGHFHEFELRLGKYNRDKRYFNTNIEPRHYNWLMQTLDVSSIPKTYQETVDVIHKDTNIRTTYYLQQTTLTDLQTLLQTNVPLNIQKSIIKHQIDLKNYIQYTPIFGYDFRLSVAFEESVHEPNKIDLKEALKVPNAQFRLKKRHTYTYGNFYIDFTELTDSQSPKSSHYQIEIELKPYQQFVDTHEINVTLLYLLKNLYGLSEII
;
A
#
# COMPACT_ATOMS: atom_id res chain seq x y z
N MET A 1 -29.36 6.16 -15.34
CA MET A 1 -29.17 6.24 -16.81
C MET A 1 -29.96 7.39 -17.44
N ALA A 2 -30.21 8.50 -16.74
CA ALA A 2 -30.84 9.70 -17.30
C ALA A 2 -29.83 10.83 -17.63
N SER A 3 -28.54 10.70 -17.27
CA SER A 3 -27.50 11.72 -17.47
C SER A 3 -26.75 11.64 -18.81
N THR A 4 -27.08 10.67 -19.68
CA THR A 4 -26.43 10.48 -20.99
C THR A 4 -26.85 11.50 -22.04
N LEU A 5 -27.79 12.40 -21.73
CA LEU A 5 -28.26 13.40 -22.68
C LEU A 5 -27.21 14.48 -23.00
N LEU A 6 -26.20 14.72 -22.17
CA LEU A 6 -25.24 15.82 -22.41
C LEU A 6 -23.97 15.42 -23.15
N MET A 7 -23.72 14.11 -23.31
CA MET A 7 -22.51 13.60 -23.93
C MET A 7 -22.80 12.61 -25.04
N GLN A 8 -21.98 12.62 -26.10
CA GLN A 8 -22.07 11.71 -27.23
C GLN A 8 -20.78 10.91 -27.37
N LEU A 9 -20.91 9.63 -27.72
CA LEU A 9 -19.77 8.78 -28.02
C LEU A 9 -19.07 9.29 -29.30
N VAL A 10 -17.74 9.38 -29.24
CA VAL A 10 -16.92 9.77 -30.38
C VAL A 10 -16.98 8.70 -31.48
N ASP A 11 -17.11 9.11 -32.74
CA ASP A 11 -17.09 8.18 -33.87
C ASP A 11 -15.72 7.49 -34.05
N LYS A 12 -15.70 6.40 -34.84
CA LYS A 12 -14.50 5.58 -35.02
C LYS A 12 -13.30 6.32 -35.63
N GLN A 13 -13.52 7.35 -36.45
CA GLN A 13 -12.44 8.08 -37.10
C GLN A 13 -11.75 8.99 -36.09
N HIS A 14 -12.53 9.79 -35.35
CA HIS A 14 -12.03 10.67 -34.31
C HIS A 14 -11.45 9.88 -33.12
N TYR A 15 -12.03 8.72 -32.80
CA TYR A 15 -11.56 7.84 -31.73
C TYR A 15 -10.06 7.55 -31.85
N ARG A 16 -9.58 7.12 -33.02
CA ARG A 16 -8.17 6.75 -33.23
C ARG A 16 -7.24 7.93 -32.98
N GLN A 17 -7.59 9.10 -33.53
CA GLN A 17 -6.81 10.31 -33.35
C GLN A 17 -6.72 10.71 -31.87
N ILE A 18 -7.84 10.74 -31.16
CA ILE A 18 -7.87 11.11 -29.74
C ILE A 18 -7.09 10.08 -28.91
N PHE A 19 -7.28 8.79 -29.18
CA PHE A 19 -6.60 7.70 -28.50
C PHE A 19 -5.08 7.74 -28.68
N ASP A 20 -4.60 8.01 -29.89
CA ASP A 20 -3.17 8.14 -30.17
C ASP A 20 -2.54 9.32 -29.43
N ILE A 21 -3.21 10.48 -29.42
CA ILE A 21 -2.74 11.66 -28.66
C ILE A 21 -2.74 11.35 -27.16
N TYR A 22 -3.81 10.76 -26.63
CA TYR A 22 -3.94 10.37 -25.23
C TYR A 22 -2.82 9.40 -24.80
N ASN A 23 -2.56 8.34 -25.58
CA ASN A 23 -1.49 7.39 -25.25
C ASN A 23 -0.09 7.99 -25.29
N ASN A 24 0.10 9.01 -26.14
CA ASN A 24 1.39 9.67 -26.27
C ASN A 24 1.78 10.50 -25.03
N LEU A 25 0.83 10.84 -24.14
CA LEU A 25 1.10 11.58 -22.91
C LEU A 25 2.11 10.86 -22.00
N TYR A 26 2.04 9.52 -21.93
CA TYR A 26 2.87 8.68 -21.05
C TYR A 26 3.57 7.53 -21.78
N LYS A 27 3.87 7.70 -23.07
CA LYS A 27 4.55 6.68 -23.89
C LYS A 27 5.89 6.20 -23.32
N ASP A 28 6.56 7.04 -22.52
CA ASP A 28 7.85 6.70 -21.90
C ASP A 28 7.68 5.82 -20.65
N PHE A 29 6.51 5.84 -20.00
CA PHE A 29 6.22 5.03 -18.80
C PHE A 29 5.64 3.67 -19.14
N PHE A 30 4.84 3.61 -20.21
CA PHE A 30 4.17 2.40 -20.63
C PHE A 30 4.52 2.10 -22.07
N LYS A 31 4.97 0.87 -22.35
CA LYS A 31 4.90 0.33 -23.71
C LYS A 31 3.47 0.57 -24.21
N ALA A 32 3.34 1.09 -25.44
CA ALA A 32 2.05 1.47 -26.03
C ALA A 32 0.98 0.43 -25.70
N SER A 33 0.07 0.78 -24.80
CA SER A 33 -0.92 -0.14 -24.25
C SER A 33 -2.23 0.61 -24.02
N HIS A 34 -3.32 -0.07 -24.38
CA HIS A 34 -4.69 0.40 -24.25
C HIS A 34 -5.05 0.47 -22.76
N LYS A 35 -4.69 1.57 -22.08
CA LYS A 35 -4.82 1.72 -20.62
C LYS A 35 -5.56 2.99 -20.22
N PHE A 36 -6.52 2.83 -19.33
CA PHE A 36 -7.12 3.91 -18.57
C PHE A 36 -6.12 4.40 -17.51
N TYR A 37 -5.73 5.68 -17.56
CA TYR A 37 -4.71 6.25 -16.67
C TYR A 37 -5.19 6.48 -15.23
N GLY A 38 -6.51 6.51 -15.01
CA GLY A 38 -7.08 6.59 -13.68
C GLY A 38 -6.78 5.33 -12.84
N SER A 39 -6.32 5.55 -11.62
CA SER A 39 -5.90 4.53 -10.65
C SER A 39 -7.08 3.91 -9.87
N VAL A 40 -7.03 2.65 -9.49
CA VAL A 40 -8.15 1.98 -8.80
C VAL A 40 -7.90 1.93 -7.28
N PRO A 41 -8.82 2.46 -6.44
CA PRO A 41 -8.69 2.36 -4.98
C PRO A 41 -8.84 0.92 -4.48
N ILE A 42 -8.14 0.62 -3.38
CA ILE A 42 -8.19 -0.65 -2.65
C ILE A 42 -9.31 -0.63 -1.61
N SER A 43 -10.09 -1.71 -1.49
CA SER A 43 -11.08 -1.80 -0.42
C SER A 43 -10.41 -1.79 0.96
N MET A 44 -10.90 -0.92 1.84
CA MET A 44 -10.43 -0.81 3.21
C MET A 44 -10.85 -2.05 4.01
N MET A 45 -9.87 -2.69 4.64
CA MET A 45 -10.06 -3.79 5.59
C MET A 45 -9.67 -3.34 6.99
N ARG A 46 -9.86 -4.21 7.99
CA ARG A 46 -9.53 -3.91 9.39
C ARG A 46 -8.07 -3.48 9.52
N GLU A 47 -7.17 -4.16 8.83
CA GLU A 47 -5.73 -3.91 8.80
C GLU A 47 -5.40 -2.55 8.16
N SER A 48 -6.26 -2.05 7.26
CA SER A 48 -6.08 -0.76 6.60
C SER A 48 -6.25 0.42 7.55
N ILE A 49 -7.09 0.28 8.59
CA ILE A 49 -7.29 1.34 9.60
C ILE A 49 -5.96 1.63 10.31
N LEU A 50 -5.24 0.58 10.69
CA LEU A 50 -3.92 0.70 11.30
C LEU A 50 -2.94 1.40 10.35
N HIS A 51 -2.95 1.06 9.05
CA HIS A 51 -2.11 1.75 8.07
C HIS A 51 -2.44 3.25 7.97
N VAL A 52 -3.72 3.60 7.89
CA VAL A 52 -4.15 5.01 7.89
C VAL A 52 -3.63 5.71 9.14
N LEU A 53 -3.80 5.14 10.34
CA LEU A 53 -3.34 5.72 11.60
C LEU A 53 -1.80 5.88 11.70
N GLN A 54 -1.04 4.89 11.25
CA GLN A 54 0.43 4.95 11.21
C GLN A 54 0.94 6.12 10.38
N HIS A 55 0.17 6.51 9.36
CA HIS A 55 0.41 7.62 8.44
C HIS A 55 -0.47 8.84 8.76
N GLN A 56 -1.01 8.96 9.99
CA GLN A 56 -1.57 10.21 10.52
C GLN A 56 -0.64 10.83 11.57
N THR A 57 0.17 10.00 12.23
CA THR A 57 1.10 10.45 13.25
C THR A 57 2.33 11.09 12.61
N VAL A 58 2.29 12.41 12.47
CA VAL A 58 3.45 13.23 12.14
C VAL A 58 4.50 13.02 13.23
N HIS A 59 5.57 12.28 12.91
CA HIS A 59 6.82 12.46 13.63
C HIS A 59 7.33 13.83 13.21
N SER A 60 6.94 14.85 13.96
CA SER A 60 7.60 16.15 13.87
C SER A 60 9.03 15.93 14.35
N GLU A 61 9.94 15.59 13.44
CA GLU A 61 11.25 16.21 13.61
C GLU A 61 11.01 17.72 13.53
N PRO A 62 11.69 18.54 14.34
CA PRO A 62 11.43 19.99 14.41
C PRO A 62 11.48 20.74 13.07
N ASN A 63 11.93 20.12 11.98
CA ASN A 63 12.13 20.74 10.67
C ASN A 63 11.70 19.89 9.46
N THR A 64 11.00 18.77 9.63
CA THR A 64 10.53 17.97 8.47
C THR A 64 9.04 18.16 8.26
N SER A 65 8.66 18.49 7.01
CA SER A 65 7.25 18.53 6.60
C SER A 65 6.59 17.18 6.89
N PRO A 66 5.32 17.17 7.33
CA PRO A 66 4.61 15.95 7.68
C PRO A 66 4.66 14.97 6.50
N SER A 67 5.25 13.79 6.73
CA SER A 67 5.65 12.94 5.60
C SER A 67 4.49 12.17 4.98
N TYR A 68 3.42 11.88 5.71
CA TYR A 68 2.23 11.20 5.18
C TYR A 68 1.02 11.58 6.04
N MET A 69 -0.07 12.04 5.42
CA MET A 69 -1.38 12.27 6.04
C MET A 69 -2.46 11.81 5.06
N TYR A 70 -3.55 11.23 5.56
CA TYR A 70 -4.72 10.91 4.73
C TYR A 70 -5.78 11.98 4.84
N ASN A 71 -6.31 12.37 3.68
CA ASN A 71 -7.55 13.11 3.56
C ASN A 71 -8.71 12.16 3.26
N VAL A 72 -9.92 12.55 3.64
CA VAL A 72 -11.15 11.79 3.40
C VAL A 72 -12.15 12.60 2.57
N THR A 73 -12.80 11.95 1.62
CA THR A 73 -13.92 12.51 0.85
C THR A 73 -15.02 11.45 0.71
N PRO A 74 -16.31 11.84 0.63
CA PRO A 74 -17.36 10.92 0.23
C PRO A 74 -17.07 10.30 -1.14
N LYS A 75 -17.41 9.02 -1.25
CA LYS A 75 -17.45 8.31 -2.52
C LYS A 75 -18.83 8.52 -3.13
N LEU A 76 -18.85 9.32 -4.20
CA LEU A 76 -20.07 9.60 -4.95
C LEU A 76 -20.45 8.36 -5.76
N ASP A 77 -21.75 8.10 -5.90
CA ASP A 77 -22.26 7.07 -6.81
C ASP A 77 -22.40 7.66 -8.22
N GLY A 78 -21.26 8.10 -8.78
CA GLY A 78 -21.16 8.70 -10.10
C GLY A 78 -20.45 7.80 -11.12
N THR A 79 -20.33 8.30 -12.34
CA THR A 79 -19.51 7.67 -13.39
C THR A 79 -18.11 8.26 -13.34
N ARG A 80 -17.12 7.46 -12.98
CA ARG A 80 -15.73 7.93 -13.02
C ARG A 80 -15.28 8.15 -14.46
N MET A 81 -14.76 9.34 -14.73
CA MET A 81 -14.24 9.71 -16.05
C MET A 81 -13.00 10.59 -15.91
N LEU A 82 -12.04 10.43 -16.81
CA LEU A 82 -11.00 11.43 -17.01
C LEU A 82 -11.56 12.55 -17.89
N MET A 83 -11.17 13.79 -17.62
CA MET A 83 -11.41 14.93 -18.51
C MET A 83 -10.09 15.27 -19.20
N PHE A 84 -10.06 15.10 -20.52
CA PHE A 84 -8.89 15.30 -21.35
C PHE A 84 -9.12 16.45 -22.32
N TYR A 85 -8.16 17.36 -22.40
CA TYR A 85 -8.14 18.40 -23.43
C TYR A 85 -6.77 18.46 -24.08
N ASN A 86 -6.76 18.59 -25.41
CA ASN A 86 -5.54 18.81 -26.19
C ASN A 86 -5.82 19.81 -27.30
N MET A 87 -4.87 20.71 -27.56
CA MET A 87 -5.01 21.76 -28.58
C MET A 87 -5.26 21.23 -30.00
N ILE A 88 -4.79 20.03 -30.34
CA ILE A 88 -5.02 19.40 -31.66
C ILE A 88 -6.48 18.94 -31.78
N ILE A 89 -7.07 18.47 -30.68
CA ILE A 89 -8.48 18.07 -30.60
C ILE A 89 -9.37 19.31 -30.58
N GLY A 90 -9.00 20.30 -29.76
CA GLY A 90 -9.67 21.60 -29.64
C GLY A 90 -10.93 21.61 -28.79
N TYR A 91 -11.37 20.47 -28.23
CA TYR A 91 -12.51 20.39 -27.33
C TYR A 91 -12.28 19.37 -26.20
N PRO A 92 -12.99 19.47 -25.06
CA PRO A 92 -12.86 18.52 -23.96
C PRO A 92 -13.43 17.15 -24.32
N VAL A 93 -12.74 16.10 -23.88
CA VAL A 93 -13.12 14.71 -24.06
C VAL A 93 -13.18 14.03 -22.71
N PHE A 94 -14.29 13.37 -22.42
CA PHE A 94 -14.45 12.54 -21.24
C PHE A 94 -14.12 11.09 -21.57
N ILE A 95 -13.34 10.42 -20.72
CA ILE A 95 -12.84 9.07 -20.96
C ILE A 95 -13.30 8.19 -19.81
N ASP A 96 -14.07 7.15 -20.07
CA ASP A 96 -14.46 6.18 -19.04
C ASP A 96 -13.38 5.09 -18.83
N ARG A 97 -13.65 4.18 -17.88
CA ARG A 97 -12.72 3.08 -17.55
C ARG A 97 -12.51 2.07 -18.67
N ASP A 98 -13.48 1.97 -19.58
CA ASP A 98 -13.45 1.06 -20.73
C ASP A 98 -12.82 1.74 -21.96
N LEU A 99 -12.27 2.95 -21.79
CA LEU A 99 -11.68 3.78 -22.85
C LEU A 99 -12.67 4.12 -23.96
N ASN A 100 -13.95 4.30 -23.60
CA ASN A 100 -14.89 5.01 -24.43
C ASN A 100 -14.65 6.51 -24.28
N PHE A 101 -14.62 7.21 -25.41
CA PHE A 101 -14.41 8.65 -25.46
C PHE A 101 -15.74 9.34 -25.74
N PHE A 102 -16.07 10.32 -24.91
CA PHE A 102 -17.30 11.07 -24.97
C PHE A 102 -17.00 12.56 -25.13
N ILE A 103 -17.80 13.24 -25.92
CA ILE A 103 -17.74 14.70 -26.12
C ILE A 103 -19.04 15.31 -25.66
N ALA A 104 -19.01 16.54 -25.16
CA ALA A 104 -20.26 17.29 -24.95
C ALA A 104 -21.00 17.43 -26.29
N GLN A 105 -22.34 17.49 -26.26
CA GLN A 105 -23.15 17.60 -27.49
C GLN A 105 -22.74 18.79 -28.38
N THR A 106 -22.19 19.83 -27.79
CA THR A 106 -21.64 20.98 -28.50
C THR A 106 -20.13 20.78 -28.71
N GLN A 107 -19.71 20.51 -29.95
CA GLN A 107 -18.29 20.47 -30.35
C GLN A 107 -17.70 21.90 -30.41
N LEU A 108 -17.74 22.61 -29.29
CA LEU A 108 -17.15 23.94 -29.21
C LEU A 108 -15.63 23.81 -29.24
N LYS A 109 -15.02 24.28 -30.33
CA LYS A 109 -13.57 24.49 -30.35
C LYS A 109 -13.22 25.65 -29.43
N LEU A 110 -12.50 25.36 -28.36
CA LEU A 110 -12.06 26.36 -27.40
C LEU A 110 -10.75 26.98 -27.90
N PRO A 111 -10.54 28.30 -27.76
CA PRO A 111 -9.29 28.96 -28.13
C PRO A 111 -8.14 28.67 -27.15
N PHE A 112 -8.21 27.56 -26.42
CA PHE A 112 -7.30 27.20 -25.35
C PHE A 112 -6.15 26.37 -25.88
N THR A 113 -4.91 26.80 -25.65
CA THR A 113 -3.71 26.19 -26.28
C THR A 113 -3.02 25.16 -25.39
N THR A 114 -3.41 25.07 -24.12
CA THR A 114 -2.74 24.20 -23.15
C THR A 114 -3.46 22.85 -23.06
N SER A 115 -2.70 21.76 -23.05
CA SER A 115 -3.26 20.41 -22.88
C SER A 115 -3.29 20.02 -21.40
N PHE A 116 -4.31 19.29 -20.98
CA PHE A 116 -4.42 18.77 -19.62
C PHE A 116 -5.15 17.43 -19.56
N LEU A 117 -4.90 16.67 -18.49
CA LEU A 117 -5.62 15.45 -18.14
C LEU A 117 -5.96 15.47 -16.65
N ALA A 118 -7.27 15.50 -16.34
CA ALA A 118 -7.78 15.49 -14.98
C ALA A 118 -8.56 14.19 -14.70
N ASP A 119 -8.56 13.76 -13.44
CA ASP A 119 -9.37 12.63 -12.95
C ASP A 119 -10.52 13.15 -12.10
N GLY A 120 -11.67 12.50 -12.23
CA GLY A 120 -12.91 13.03 -11.70
C GLY A 120 -14.08 12.06 -11.77
N GLU A 121 -15.20 12.51 -11.23
CA GLU A 121 -16.44 11.75 -11.14
C GLU A 121 -17.58 12.59 -11.69
N PHE A 122 -18.25 12.07 -12.72
CA PHE A 122 -19.39 12.70 -13.33
C PHE A 122 -20.68 12.24 -12.65
N TYR A 123 -21.48 13.17 -12.16
CA TYR A 123 -22.74 12.92 -11.50
C TYR A 123 -23.77 13.96 -11.98
N GLU A 124 -24.87 13.47 -12.56
CA GLU A 124 -25.89 14.29 -13.20
C GLU A 124 -25.32 15.20 -14.31
N ASN A 125 -25.14 16.48 -14.06
CA ASN A 125 -24.50 17.45 -14.96
C ASN A 125 -23.23 18.06 -14.37
N MET A 126 -22.68 17.46 -13.30
CA MET A 126 -21.51 17.98 -12.60
C MET A 126 -20.32 17.03 -12.74
N TYR A 127 -19.15 17.58 -13.05
CA TYR A 127 -17.89 16.87 -13.04
C TYR A 127 -17.07 17.27 -11.81
N PHE A 128 -17.00 16.38 -10.83
CA PHE A 128 -16.21 16.55 -9.61
C PHE A 128 -14.76 16.14 -9.86
N MET A 129 -13.93 17.11 -10.23
CA MET A 129 -12.51 16.93 -10.45
C MET A 129 -11.79 16.72 -9.12
N PHE A 130 -11.05 15.62 -9.00
CA PHE A 130 -10.40 15.25 -7.74
C PHE A 130 -8.88 15.05 -7.86
N ASP A 131 -8.33 14.95 -9.07
CA ASP A 131 -6.87 14.95 -9.27
C ASP A 131 -6.48 15.50 -10.66
N LEU A 132 -5.21 15.90 -10.82
CA LEU A 132 -4.63 16.42 -12.06
C LEU A 132 -3.38 15.64 -12.41
N LEU A 133 -3.37 15.02 -13.58
CA LEU A 133 -2.33 14.07 -13.99
C LEU A 133 -1.30 14.74 -14.90
N TYR A 134 -1.76 15.65 -15.78
CA TYR A 134 -0.95 16.28 -16.81
C TYR A 134 -1.41 17.72 -17.06
N PHE A 135 -0.47 18.63 -17.27
CA PHE A 135 -0.73 20.05 -17.57
C PHE A 135 0.47 20.67 -18.32
N GLU A 136 0.25 21.46 -19.37
CA GLU A 136 1.29 22.22 -20.13
C GLU A 136 2.53 21.42 -20.60
N ASN A 137 2.37 20.15 -20.99
CA ASN A 137 3.48 19.25 -21.32
C ASN A 137 4.27 18.71 -20.12
N GLU A 138 3.83 18.99 -18.90
CA GLU A 138 4.40 18.47 -17.67
C GLU A 138 3.55 17.33 -17.08
N ARG A 139 4.26 16.32 -16.54
CA ARG A 139 3.66 15.18 -15.85
C ARG A 139 3.45 15.53 -14.39
N ILE A 140 2.28 16.05 -14.07
CA ILE A 140 1.94 16.50 -12.73
C ILE A 140 1.84 15.32 -11.73
N VAL A 141 1.62 14.09 -12.20
CA VAL A 141 1.56 12.86 -11.39
C VAL A 141 2.76 12.61 -10.46
N GLN A 142 3.93 13.17 -10.77
CA GLN A 142 5.15 13.00 -9.97
C GLN A 142 5.16 13.83 -8.68
N PHE A 143 4.39 14.92 -8.65
CA PHE A 143 4.23 15.75 -7.45
C PHE A 143 3.31 15.09 -6.44
N ASP A 144 3.42 15.47 -5.18
CA ASP A 144 2.51 15.01 -4.13
C ASP A 144 1.07 15.51 -4.33
N PHE A 145 0.09 14.82 -3.74
CA PHE A 145 -1.33 15.14 -3.93
C PHE A 145 -1.70 16.56 -3.49
N GLU A 146 -1.08 17.10 -2.42
CA GLU A 146 -1.33 18.48 -2.00
C GLU A 146 -0.95 19.48 -3.09
N THR A 147 0.24 19.31 -3.67
CA THR A 147 0.69 20.12 -4.79
C THR A 147 -0.28 20.02 -5.97
N ARG A 148 -0.66 18.80 -6.37
CA ARG A 148 -1.61 18.60 -7.50
C ARG A 148 -2.98 19.23 -7.21
N TYR A 149 -3.51 19.06 -6.00
CA TYR A 149 -4.81 19.60 -5.59
C TYR A 149 -4.80 21.13 -5.50
N ARG A 150 -3.71 21.73 -5.01
CA ARG A 150 -3.51 23.19 -5.06
C ARG A 150 -3.44 23.69 -6.50
N THR A 151 -2.73 23.00 -7.38
CA THR A 151 -2.69 23.33 -8.81
C THR A 151 -4.09 23.30 -9.43
N ILE A 152 -4.95 22.33 -9.08
CA ILE A 152 -6.36 22.33 -9.50
C ILE A 152 -7.07 23.61 -9.04
N ASN A 153 -6.92 24.00 -7.78
CA ASN A 153 -7.56 25.20 -7.24
C ASN A 153 -7.07 26.47 -7.94
N GLU A 154 -5.76 26.59 -8.14
CA GLU A 154 -5.15 27.74 -8.80
C GLU A 154 -5.53 27.83 -10.28
N LEU A 155 -5.62 26.72 -11.00
CA LEU A 155 -5.89 26.68 -12.44
C LEU A 155 -7.38 26.70 -12.79
N PHE A 156 -8.23 26.01 -12.04
CA PHE A 156 -9.64 25.85 -12.41
C PHE A 156 -10.58 26.76 -11.61
N PHE A 157 -10.18 27.17 -10.40
CA PHE A 157 -11.10 27.76 -9.42
C PHE A 157 -10.61 29.05 -8.78
N SER A 158 -9.46 29.60 -9.19
CA SER A 158 -9.03 30.92 -8.75
C SER A 158 -9.71 31.99 -9.61
N ASN A 159 -10.38 32.94 -8.95
CA ASN A 159 -11.01 34.05 -9.63
C ASN A 159 -9.90 34.86 -10.33
N ARG A 160 -9.94 34.97 -11.66
CA ARG A 160 -9.08 35.80 -12.54
C ARG A 160 -7.87 35.12 -13.21
N ASN A 161 -7.93 33.84 -13.53
CA ASN A 161 -6.95 33.27 -14.46
C ASN A 161 -7.50 33.17 -15.89
N ASP A 162 -6.59 33.22 -16.88
CA ASP A 162 -6.94 33.12 -18.30
C ASP A 162 -7.59 31.78 -18.63
N PHE A 163 -7.25 30.73 -17.88
CA PHE A 163 -7.84 29.40 -18.01
C PHE A 163 -9.36 29.43 -17.80
N GLN A 164 -9.84 30.04 -16.72
CA GLN A 164 -11.26 30.08 -16.39
C GLN A 164 -12.06 30.78 -17.48
N ASN A 165 -11.54 31.90 -18.00
CA ASN A 165 -12.21 32.70 -19.03
C ASN A 165 -12.13 32.07 -20.43
N ALA A 166 -10.99 31.47 -20.80
CA ALA A 166 -10.77 30.92 -22.14
C ALA A 166 -11.30 29.50 -22.30
N PHE A 167 -11.36 28.73 -21.21
CA PHE A 167 -11.77 27.32 -21.22
C PHE A 167 -13.05 27.08 -20.43
N LEU A 168 -13.04 27.34 -19.11
CA LEU A 168 -14.06 26.81 -18.22
C LEU A 168 -15.43 27.46 -18.40
N VAL A 169 -15.49 28.80 -18.45
CA VAL A 169 -16.74 29.55 -18.64
C VAL A 169 -17.39 29.21 -20.00
N PRO A 170 -16.68 29.27 -21.15
CA PRO A 170 -17.25 28.86 -22.42
C PRO A 170 -17.71 27.40 -22.41
N PHE A 171 -16.93 26.49 -21.83
CA PHE A 171 -17.29 25.08 -21.73
C PHE A 171 -18.61 24.88 -20.96
N ILE A 172 -18.74 25.48 -19.77
CA ILE A 172 -19.96 25.37 -18.95
C ILE A 172 -21.16 25.94 -19.71
N GLN A 173 -21.03 27.13 -20.30
CA GLN A 173 -22.13 27.80 -21.01
C GLN A 173 -22.66 26.99 -22.20
N HIS A 174 -21.78 26.29 -22.93
CA HIS A 174 -22.18 25.56 -24.14
C HIS A 174 -22.54 24.09 -23.89
N SER A 175 -21.92 23.46 -22.90
CA SER A 175 -22.16 22.04 -22.60
C SER A 175 -23.25 21.82 -21.56
N GLY A 176 -23.51 22.82 -20.69
CA GLY A 176 -24.33 22.64 -19.50
C GLY A 176 -23.70 21.77 -18.40
N ILE A 177 -22.45 21.33 -18.60
CA ILE A 177 -21.69 20.54 -17.63
C ILE A 177 -20.94 21.50 -16.71
N VAL A 178 -21.23 21.43 -15.41
CA VAL A 178 -20.54 22.22 -14.40
C VAL A 178 -19.31 21.46 -13.92
N VAL A 179 -18.13 22.06 -14.02
CA VAL A 179 -16.91 21.47 -13.43
C VAL A 179 -16.70 22.08 -12.05
N VAL A 180 -16.52 21.23 -11.05
CA VAL A 180 -16.24 21.61 -9.67
C VAL A 180 -15.07 20.82 -9.12
N ARG A 181 -14.35 21.35 -8.13
CA ARG A 181 -13.37 20.57 -7.38
C ARG A 181 -14.09 19.55 -6.51
N LYS A 182 -13.44 18.46 -6.13
CA LYS A 182 -13.92 17.56 -5.07
C LYS A 182 -13.37 18.02 -3.73
N LEU A 183 -14.19 18.06 -2.69
CA LEU A 183 -13.74 18.48 -1.36
C LEU A 183 -13.04 17.35 -0.62
N TYR A 184 -12.01 17.70 0.11
CA TYR A 184 -11.26 16.81 0.97
C TYR A 184 -11.27 17.35 2.40
N MET A 185 -11.49 16.46 3.36
CA MET A 185 -11.46 16.76 4.79
C MET A 185 -10.24 16.11 5.41
N GLU A 186 -9.59 16.82 6.33
CA GLU A 186 -8.53 16.25 7.15
C GLU A 186 -9.14 15.36 8.23
N LEU A 187 -8.57 14.17 8.43
CA LEU A 187 -9.08 13.23 9.43
C LEU A 187 -9.00 13.78 10.86
N GLU A 188 -8.03 14.64 11.15
CA GLU A 188 -7.88 15.30 12.46
C GLU A 188 -9.04 16.26 12.79
N GLY A 189 -9.84 16.66 11.80
CA GLY A 189 -11.00 17.54 12.00
C GLY A 189 -12.21 16.85 12.63
N PHE A 190 -12.23 15.50 12.68
CA PHE A 190 -13.36 14.74 13.19
C PHE A 190 -13.27 14.51 14.71
N GLN A 191 -14.39 14.68 15.40
CA GLN A 191 -14.51 14.43 16.84
C GLN A 191 -14.87 12.97 17.12
N ILE A 192 -14.55 12.47 18.32
CA ILE A 192 -14.76 11.05 18.70
C ILE A 192 -16.25 10.68 18.70
N GLU A 193 -17.11 11.64 19.04
CA GLU A 193 -18.57 11.46 19.15
C GLU A 193 -19.29 11.56 17.79
N GLN A 194 -18.58 11.95 16.72
CA GLN A 194 -19.15 12.05 15.39
C GLN A 194 -19.23 10.69 14.69
N HIS A 195 -20.07 10.63 13.66
CA HIS A 195 -20.05 9.55 12.69
C HIS A 195 -19.32 10.03 11.45
N LEU A 196 -18.17 9.43 11.13
CA LEU A 196 -17.26 9.89 10.07
C LEU A 196 -17.98 9.97 8.73
N TYR A 197 -18.70 8.91 8.36
CA TYR A 197 -19.35 8.81 7.06
C TYR A 197 -20.51 9.80 6.85
N PRO A 198 -21.54 9.85 7.73
CA PRO A 198 -22.60 10.85 7.61
C PRO A 198 -22.09 12.30 7.68
N THR A 199 -21.13 12.59 8.57
CA THR A 199 -20.56 13.93 8.72
C THR A 199 -19.88 14.38 7.43
N ALA A 200 -19.08 13.50 6.83
CA ALA A 200 -18.42 13.77 5.55
C ALA A 200 -19.42 13.99 4.41
N CYS A 201 -20.49 13.19 4.34
CA CYS A 201 -21.53 13.32 3.32
C CYS A 201 -22.32 14.62 3.47
N ASN A 202 -22.74 14.96 4.69
CA ASN A 202 -23.51 16.17 4.98
C ASN A 202 -22.70 17.42 4.62
N TYR A 203 -21.44 17.50 5.06
CA TYR A 203 -20.56 18.60 4.71
C TYR A 203 -20.41 18.77 3.19
N PHE A 204 -20.25 17.67 2.46
CA PHE A 204 -20.13 17.70 1.01
C PHE A 204 -21.43 18.18 0.34
N SER A 205 -22.57 17.63 0.73
CA SER A 205 -23.90 17.99 0.22
C SER A 205 -24.26 19.46 0.51
N GLU A 206 -23.99 19.94 1.72
CA GLU A 206 -24.22 21.33 2.12
C GLU A 206 -23.36 22.30 1.30
N HIS A 207 -22.07 21.98 1.08
CA HIS A 207 -21.17 22.85 0.31
C HIS A 207 -21.63 23.04 -1.15
N TYR A 208 -22.17 21.99 -1.77
CA TYR A 208 -22.67 22.07 -3.15
C TYR A 208 -24.15 22.43 -3.26
N GLY A 209 -24.88 22.53 -2.14
CA GLY A 209 -26.33 22.76 -2.15
C GLY A 209 -27.12 21.60 -2.76
N LEU A 210 -26.65 20.36 -2.61
CA LEU A 210 -27.23 19.16 -3.23
C LEU A 210 -27.62 18.15 -2.14
N THR A 211 -28.90 18.16 -1.73
CA THR A 211 -29.41 17.33 -0.63
C THR A 211 -29.62 15.87 -1.01
N ASP A 212 -29.80 15.57 -2.30
CA ASP A 212 -30.16 14.22 -2.79
C ASP A 212 -28.97 13.45 -3.38
N MET A 213 -27.74 13.89 -3.11
CA MET A 213 -26.54 13.21 -3.58
C MET A 213 -26.45 11.79 -3.01
N LYS A 214 -26.19 10.83 -3.89
CA LYS A 214 -26.02 9.43 -3.49
C LYS A 214 -24.55 9.13 -3.23
N PHE A 215 -24.24 8.81 -1.99
CA PHE A 215 -22.91 8.32 -1.61
C PHE A 215 -22.97 6.83 -1.29
N ASP A 216 -21.93 6.10 -1.66
CA ASP A 216 -21.81 4.67 -1.40
C ASP A 216 -20.60 4.33 -0.51
N GLY A 217 -19.96 5.34 0.10
CA GLY A 217 -18.81 5.14 0.98
C GLY A 217 -17.90 6.36 1.13
N LEU A 218 -16.64 6.11 1.49
CA LEU A 218 -15.58 7.10 1.66
C LEU A 218 -14.36 6.71 0.82
N ILE A 219 -13.59 7.71 0.38
CA ILE A 219 -12.26 7.56 -0.22
C ILE A 219 -11.24 8.20 0.71
N PHE A 220 -10.18 7.46 1.02
CA PHE A 220 -9.04 7.91 1.81
C PHE A 220 -7.83 8.09 0.90
N THR A 221 -7.40 9.34 0.72
CA THR A 221 -6.35 9.73 -0.22
C THR A 221 -5.08 10.14 0.53
N PRO A 222 -3.92 9.53 0.23
CA PRO A 222 -2.64 9.92 0.82
C PRO A 222 -2.16 11.27 0.25
N ARG A 223 -1.94 12.25 1.13
CA ARG A 223 -1.71 13.66 0.79
C ARG A 223 -0.31 13.94 0.24
N PHE A 224 0.72 13.34 0.80
CA PHE A 224 2.12 13.65 0.46
C PHE A 224 2.75 12.60 -0.46
N THR A 225 1.98 12.13 -1.43
CA THR A 225 2.40 11.03 -2.30
C THR A 225 2.04 11.28 -3.76
N SER A 226 2.86 10.74 -4.66
CA SER A 226 2.66 10.81 -6.09
C SER A 226 1.44 10.01 -6.55
N TYR A 227 0.88 10.38 -7.70
CA TYR A 227 -0.23 9.64 -8.30
C TYR A 227 0.27 8.32 -8.89
N ILE A 228 -0.47 7.23 -8.67
CA ILE A 228 -0.16 5.94 -9.30
C ILE A 228 -0.97 5.79 -10.59
N LEU A 229 -0.31 5.93 -11.74
CA LEU A 229 -0.98 5.73 -13.03
C LEU A 229 -1.38 4.26 -13.24
N THR A 230 -2.63 4.05 -13.63
CA THR A 230 -3.21 2.75 -14.01
C THR A 230 -3.23 1.70 -12.89
N GLY A 231 -4.11 0.70 -13.01
CA GLY A 231 -4.13 -0.44 -12.10
C GLY A 231 -4.48 -0.07 -10.67
N ASN A 232 -4.10 -0.92 -9.72
CA ASN A 232 -4.41 -0.72 -8.31
C ASN A 232 -3.49 0.32 -7.66
N TRP A 233 -4.05 1.33 -7.00
CA TRP A 233 -3.29 2.37 -6.28
C TRP A 233 -2.74 1.81 -4.97
N LYS A 234 -1.59 1.15 -5.08
CA LYS A 234 -1.09 0.31 -4.01
C LYS A 234 0.43 0.26 -4.00
N TYR A 235 1.02 1.22 -3.31
CA TYR A 235 2.45 1.31 -3.06
C TYR A 235 2.67 1.55 -1.57
N PRO A 236 3.81 1.14 -0.98
CA PRO A 236 4.12 1.49 0.40
C PRO A 236 3.92 2.97 0.71
N SER A 237 3.23 3.25 1.83
CA SER A 237 2.85 4.59 2.29
C SER A 237 1.98 5.41 1.31
N ASN A 238 1.62 4.85 0.16
CA ASN A 238 0.87 5.50 -0.92
C ASN A 238 -0.24 4.56 -1.43
N ILE A 239 -1.31 4.45 -0.65
CA ILE A 239 -2.45 3.59 -0.95
C ILE A 239 -3.73 4.40 -0.89
N LEU A 240 -4.47 4.41 -1.99
CA LEU A 240 -5.81 4.97 -2.02
C LEU A 240 -6.79 3.91 -1.52
N TYR A 241 -7.46 4.17 -0.40
CA TYR A 241 -8.51 3.27 0.08
C TYR A 241 -9.89 3.76 -0.31
N LYS A 242 -10.79 2.80 -0.55
CA LYS A 242 -12.24 3.00 -0.52
C LYS A 242 -12.82 2.21 0.65
N TRP A 243 -13.69 2.83 1.43
CA TRP A 243 -14.50 2.14 2.42
C TRP A 243 -15.96 2.26 2.02
N LYS A 244 -16.75 1.21 2.25
CA LYS A 244 -18.20 1.23 2.14
C LYS A 244 -18.82 0.67 3.42
N PRO A 245 -20.02 1.15 3.82
CA PRO A 245 -20.81 0.44 4.81
C PRO A 245 -20.99 -1.02 4.40
N SER A 246 -20.89 -1.95 5.36
CA SER A 246 -20.91 -3.39 5.05
C SER A 246 -22.25 -3.84 4.45
N GLU A 247 -23.32 -3.16 4.81
CA GLU A 247 -24.68 -3.29 4.27
C GLU A 247 -24.83 -2.81 2.82
N HIS A 248 -23.87 -2.00 2.34
CA HIS A 248 -23.83 -1.49 0.96
C HIS A 248 -22.82 -2.26 0.08
N GLU A 249 -22.09 -3.22 0.64
CA GLU A 249 -21.24 -4.10 -0.15
C GLU A 249 -22.10 -5.09 -0.95
N THR A 250 -21.82 -5.16 -2.25
CA THR A 250 -22.56 -5.97 -3.20
C THR A 250 -21.66 -6.93 -3.97
N ILE A 251 -22.25 -8.01 -4.47
CA ILE A 251 -21.61 -8.96 -5.38
C ILE A 251 -22.51 -9.10 -6.60
N ASP A 252 -21.94 -8.94 -7.79
CA ASP A 252 -22.63 -9.21 -9.04
C ASP A 252 -22.57 -10.71 -9.35
N PHE A 253 -23.73 -11.36 -9.34
CA PHE A 253 -23.88 -12.78 -9.67
C PHE A 253 -24.57 -12.96 -11.01
N LEU A 254 -24.14 -13.99 -11.76
CA LEU A 254 -24.94 -14.55 -12.84
C LEU A 254 -25.98 -15.49 -12.20
N LEU A 255 -27.27 -15.13 -12.24
CA LEU A 255 -28.32 -15.95 -11.65
C LEU A 255 -28.79 -17.01 -12.65
N VAL A 256 -28.71 -18.27 -12.26
CA VAL A 256 -29.16 -19.43 -13.05
C VAL A 256 -30.30 -20.12 -12.33
N ALA A 257 -31.44 -20.24 -13.00
CA ALA A 257 -32.62 -20.93 -12.48
C ALA A 257 -32.37 -22.44 -12.37
N THR A 258 -32.82 -23.04 -11.28
CA THR A 258 -32.76 -24.49 -10.98
C THR A 258 -34.11 -24.96 -10.41
N PRO A 259 -34.39 -26.28 -10.35
CA PRO A 259 -35.61 -26.79 -9.72
C PRO A 259 -35.77 -26.38 -8.24
N ALA A 260 -34.67 -26.07 -7.54
CA ALA A 260 -34.66 -25.70 -6.14
C ALA A 260 -34.58 -24.18 -5.88
N GLY A 261 -34.77 -23.35 -6.93
CA GLY A 261 -34.64 -21.89 -6.87
C GLY A 261 -33.52 -21.36 -7.77
N TYR A 262 -32.94 -20.22 -7.43
CA TYR A 262 -31.85 -19.62 -8.20
C TYR A 262 -30.51 -19.86 -7.53
N VAL A 263 -29.45 -20.04 -8.33
CA VAL A 263 -28.07 -20.16 -7.85
C VAL A 263 -27.25 -19.01 -8.45
N GLY A 264 -26.49 -18.32 -7.60
CA GLY A 264 -25.58 -17.26 -8.01
C GLY A 264 -24.22 -17.80 -8.43
N TYR A 265 -23.82 -17.50 -9.66
CA TYR A 265 -22.53 -17.87 -10.23
C TYR A 265 -21.58 -16.67 -10.30
N VAL A 266 -20.30 -16.94 -10.10
CA VAL A 266 -19.18 -15.99 -10.25
C VAL A 266 -18.20 -16.50 -11.30
N ASP A 267 -17.42 -15.60 -11.90
CA ASP A 267 -16.37 -15.95 -12.86
C ASP A 267 -15.19 -16.60 -12.12
N ALA A 268 -14.88 -17.86 -12.42
CA ALA A 268 -13.76 -18.58 -11.82
C ALA A 268 -12.40 -17.92 -12.13
N GLY A 269 -12.33 -17.06 -13.15
CA GLY A 269 -11.11 -16.45 -13.66
C GLY A 269 -10.16 -17.48 -14.27
N ASP A 270 -8.89 -17.11 -14.42
CA ASP A 270 -7.83 -17.95 -15.03
C ASP A 270 -7.44 -19.18 -14.18
N TRP A 271 -8.08 -19.39 -13.03
CA TRP A 271 -7.77 -20.52 -12.13
C TRP A 271 -8.23 -21.88 -12.67
N LYS A 272 -9.02 -21.91 -13.75
CA LYS A 272 -9.33 -23.14 -14.48
C LYS A 272 -9.09 -22.96 -15.98
N LEU A 273 -7.94 -23.44 -16.44
CA LEU A 273 -7.72 -23.76 -17.85
C LEU A 273 -8.74 -24.82 -18.28
N LYS A 274 -9.46 -24.54 -19.36
CA LYS A 274 -10.28 -25.48 -20.17
C LYS A 274 -11.58 -26.00 -19.53
N GLN A 275 -12.63 -25.19 -19.56
CA GLN A 275 -13.99 -25.65 -19.91
C GLN A 275 -14.83 -24.45 -20.40
N SER A 276 -15.74 -24.69 -21.33
CA SER A 276 -16.62 -23.67 -21.93
C SER A 276 -17.46 -22.96 -20.86
N ASN A 277 -17.30 -21.63 -20.75
CA ASN A 277 -17.84 -20.73 -19.74
C ASN A 277 -17.40 -21.05 -18.29
N ASN A 278 -16.26 -20.46 -17.88
CA ASN A 278 -15.62 -20.57 -16.56
C ASN A 278 -16.45 -19.97 -15.39
N TYR A 279 -17.73 -20.30 -15.24
CA TYR A 279 -18.54 -19.86 -14.11
C TYR A 279 -18.64 -20.95 -13.04
N VAL A 280 -18.53 -20.57 -11.77
CA VAL A 280 -18.68 -21.48 -10.62
C VAL A 280 -19.75 -20.98 -9.66
N PRO A 281 -20.52 -21.87 -9.03
CA PRO A 281 -21.45 -21.46 -7.98
C PRO A 281 -20.67 -20.82 -6.83
N PHE A 282 -21.18 -19.72 -6.29
CA PHE A 282 -20.56 -19.08 -5.16
C PHE A 282 -20.97 -19.76 -3.85
N GLU A 283 -20.03 -20.43 -3.21
CA GLU A 283 -20.24 -21.16 -1.96
C GLU A 283 -19.65 -20.43 -0.75
N ILE A 284 -20.45 -20.28 0.31
CA ILE A 284 -19.98 -19.76 1.60
C ILE A 284 -19.55 -20.96 2.46
N LYS A 285 -18.23 -21.16 2.63
CA LYS A 285 -17.68 -22.24 3.47
C LYS A 285 -18.36 -22.24 4.86
N LYS A 286 -18.96 -23.38 5.24
CA LYS A 286 -19.80 -23.69 6.43
C LYS A 286 -21.32 -23.52 6.29
N SER A 287 -21.85 -23.24 5.09
CA SER A 287 -23.27 -23.42 4.79
C SER A 287 -23.40 -24.38 3.60
N PRO A 288 -24.00 -25.57 3.75
CA PRO A 288 -24.28 -26.46 2.60
C PRO A 288 -25.44 -25.94 1.75
N THR A 289 -26.09 -24.84 2.17
CA THR A 289 -27.06 -24.13 1.37
C THR A 289 -26.31 -23.26 0.36
N PHE A 290 -26.46 -23.61 -0.92
CA PHE A 290 -26.33 -22.65 -2.02
C PHE A 290 -27.03 -21.36 -1.62
N VAL A 291 -26.59 -20.21 -2.15
CA VAL A 291 -27.35 -18.97 -2.00
C VAL A 291 -28.70 -19.18 -2.71
N GLN A 292 -29.68 -19.71 -1.98
CA GLN A 292 -31.05 -19.89 -2.42
C GLN A 292 -31.73 -18.56 -2.18
N TYR A 293 -32.26 -17.99 -3.26
CA TYR A 293 -32.97 -16.74 -3.24
C TYR A 293 -34.45 -17.02 -3.04
N THR A 294 -35.07 -16.43 -2.01
CA THR A 294 -36.52 -16.44 -1.82
C THR A 294 -37.09 -15.26 -2.61
N LEU A 295 -37.94 -15.51 -3.62
CA LEU A 295 -38.30 -14.50 -4.60
C LEU A 295 -39.70 -13.91 -4.40
N THR A 296 -39.82 -12.60 -4.58
CA THR A 296 -41.09 -11.88 -4.78
C THR A 296 -41.43 -11.66 -6.25
N GLU A 297 -40.47 -11.78 -7.19
CA GLU A 297 -40.68 -11.61 -8.65
C GLU A 297 -39.85 -12.61 -9.48
N PRO A 298 -40.28 -12.98 -10.72
CA PRO A 298 -39.53 -13.89 -11.58
C PRO A 298 -38.31 -13.21 -12.24
N TYR A 299 -37.10 -13.71 -11.97
CA TYR A 299 -35.85 -13.21 -12.55
C TYR A 299 -35.59 -13.82 -13.93
N HIS A 300 -34.82 -13.13 -14.77
CA HIS A 300 -34.40 -13.66 -16.07
C HIS A 300 -33.26 -14.67 -15.89
N HIS A 301 -33.39 -15.83 -16.54
CA HIS A 301 -32.35 -16.86 -16.55
C HIS A 301 -31.05 -16.34 -17.17
N ALA A 302 -29.91 -16.75 -16.63
CA ALA A 302 -28.58 -16.43 -17.13
C ALA A 302 -28.33 -14.92 -17.28
N THR A 303 -28.78 -14.15 -16.29
CA THR A 303 -28.67 -12.70 -16.27
C THR A 303 -27.90 -12.23 -15.04
N ILE A 304 -27.15 -11.14 -15.16
CA ILE A 304 -26.30 -10.62 -14.07
C ILE A 304 -27.09 -9.66 -13.19
N TYR A 305 -27.12 -9.95 -11.90
CA TYR A 305 -27.76 -9.12 -10.89
C TYR A 305 -26.73 -8.68 -9.85
N GLU A 306 -26.83 -7.43 -9.43
CA GLU A 306 -26.09 -6.92 -8.28
C GLU A 306 -26.86 -7.31 -7.02
N CYS A 307 -26.22 -8.04 -6.10
CA CYS A 307 -26.86 -8.56 -4.90
C CYS A 307 -26.16 -8.05 -3.64
N ARG A 308 -26.94 -7.73 -2.60
CA ARG A 308 -26.44 -7.40 -1.26
C ARG A 308 -26.75 -8.53 -0.29
N TYR A 309 -25.96 -8.70 0.75
CA TYR A 309 -26.24 -9.69 1.78
C TYR A 309 -27.20 -9.14 2.83
N ASP A 310 -28.35 -9.78 3.02
CA ASP A 310 -29.26 -9.48 4.12
C ASP A 310 -28.90 -10.29 5.36
N TYR A 311 -28.49 -9.59 6.42
CA TYR A 311 -28.10 -10.22 7.68
C TYR A 311 -29.28 -10.88 8.42
N THR A 312 -30.52 -10.49 8.12
CA THR A 312 -31.73 -11.02 8.76
C THR A 312 -32.07 -12.40 8.21
N SER A 313 -32.29 -12.50 6.90
CA SER A 313 -32.56 -13.77 6.20
C SER A 313 -31.32 -14.64 6.03
N ARG A 314 -30.11 -14.08 6.19
CA ARG A 314 -28.82 -14.73 5.91
C ARG A 314 -28.70 -15.20 4.45
N GLN A 315 -29.33 -14.47 3.54
CA GLN A 315 -29.31 -14.72 2.10
C GLN A 315 -28.85 -13.47 1.36
N PHE A 316 -28.39 -13.64 0.12
CA PHE A 316 -28.25 -12.50 -0.77
C PHE A 316 -29.62 -12.13 -1.33
N ILE A 317 -29.88 -10.83 -1.44
CA ILE A 317 -31.06 -10.27 -2.09
C ILE A 317 -30.60 -9.37 -3.24
N THR A 318 -31.35 -9.38 -4.33
CA THR A 318 -31.00 -8.57 -5.51
C THR A 318 -31.28 -7.10 -5.23
N VAL A 319 -30.35 -6.24 -5.62
CA VAL A 319 -30.48 -4.78 -5.59
C VAL A 319 -30.99 -4.28 -6.95
N ARG A 320 -30.35 -4.73 -8.04
CA ARG A 320 -30.74 -4.35 -9.40
C ARG A 320 -30.22 -5.33 -10.45
N LEU A 321 -30.85 -5.29 -11.63
CA LEU A 321 -30.34 -5.88 -12.86
C LEU A 321 -29.13 -5.09 -13.39
N ARG A 322 -28.08 -5.79 -13.84
CA ARG A 322 -26.84 -5.19 -14.39
C ARG A 322 -26.74 -5.39 -15.90
N THR A 323 -27.53 -4.62 -16.65
CA THR A 323 -27.47 -4.62 -18.12
C THR A 323 -26.16 -4.05 -18.68
N ASP A 324 -25.42 -3.31 -17.85
CA ASP A 324 -24.11 -2.75 -18.16
C ASP A 324 -22.98 -3.78 -18.10
N LYS A 325 -23.22 -4.97 -17.53
CA LYS A 325 -22.20 -6.00 -17.34
C LYS A 325 -22.44 -7.19 -18.26
N SER A 326 -21.35 -7.63 -18.91
CA SER A 326 -21.31 -8.87 -19.68
C SER A 326 -20.81 -10.06 -18.88
N LYS A 327 -20.22 -9.84 -17.69
CA LYS A 327 -19.70 -10.88 -16.79
C LYS A 327 -20.01 -10.57 -15.31
N PRO A 328 -20.28 -11.60 -14.48
CA PRO A 328 -20.38 -11.44 -13.02
C PRO A 328 -19.02 -11.09 -12.42
N ASN A 329 -18.96 -10.86 -11.10
CA ASN A 329 -17.66 -10.70 -10.44
C ASN A 329 -16.81 -11.96 -10.55
N SER A 330 -15.49 -11.79 -10.53
CA SER A 330 -14.57 -12.91 -10.38
C SER A 330 -14.68 -13.53 -8.99
N LEU A 331 -14.34 -14.81 -8.85
CA LEU A 331 -14.35 -15.55 -7.59
C LEU A 331 -13.49 -14.84 -6.54
N ARG A 332 -12.31 -14.33 -6.94
CA ARG A 332 -11.46 -13.52 -6.05
C ARG A 332 -12.16 -12.24 -5.63
N GLY A 333 -12.82 -11.53 -6.56
CA GLY A 333 -13.58 -10.31 -6.27
C GLY A 333 -14.77 -10.57 -5.33
N ALA A 334 -15.53 -11.64 -5.56
CA ALA A 334 -16.65 -12.05 -4.73
C ALA A 334 -16.19 -12.48 -3.32
N LEU A 335 -15.11 -13.27 -3.21
CA LEU A 335 -14.54 -13.65 -1.92
C LEU A 335 -14.02 -12.44 -1.13
N ASN A 336 -13.44 -11.45 -1.81
CA ASN A 336 -13.00 -10.20 -1.16
C ASN A 336 -14.20 -9.38 -0.66
N SER A 337 -15.24 -9.23 -1.48
CA SER A 337 -16.48 -8.54 -1.08
C SER A 337 -17.15 -9.27 0.09
N TRP A 338 -17.16 -10.60 0.07
CA TRP A 338 -17.65 -11.42 1.18
C TRP A 338 -16.84 -11.25 2.46
N LYS A 339 -15.50 -11.12 2.38
CA LYS A 339 -14.67 -10.77 3.53
C LYS A 339 -15.09 -9.42 4.13
N LEU A 340 -15.35 -8.41 3.30
CA LEU A 340 -15.80 -7.09 3.74
C LEU A 340 -17.16 -7.17 4.45
N ILE A 341 -18.16 -7.80 3.81
CA ILE A 341 -19.49 -8.06 4.37
C ILE A 341 -19.39 -8.74 5.74
N ARG A 342 -18.51 -9.73 5.88
CA ARG A 342 -18.31 -10.45 7.15
C ARG A 342 -17.54 -9.65 8.20
N SER A 343 -16.65 -8.77 7.76
CA SER A 343 -15.80 -7.99 8.66
C SER A 343 -16.61 -6.99 9.50
N LYS A 344 -17.78 -6.55 9.01
CA LYS A 344 -18.61 -5.53 9.65
C LYS A 344 -17.78 -4.33 10.12
N LEU A 345 -16.87 -3.88 9.26
CA LEU A 345 -15.92 -2.84 9.59
C LEU A 345 -16.66 -1.51 9.78
N ASN A 346 -16.83 -1.09 11.03
CA ASN A 346 -17.29 0.25 11.35
C ASN A 346 -16.12 1.23 11.18
N ILE A 347 -16.25 2.19 10.26
CA ILE A 347 -15.20 3.17 10.01
C ILE A 347 -14.96 4.11 11.19
N ASP A 348 -15.99 4.37 12.00
CA ASP A 348 -15.88 5.22 13.20
C ASP A 348 -14.92 4.64 14.24
N ALA A 349 -14.57 3.34 14.12
CA ALA A 349 -13.57 2.69 14.95
C ALA A 349 -12.17 3.30 14.82
N ILE A 350 -11.92 4.16 13.82
CA ILE A 350 -10.66 4.91 13.70
C ILE A 350 -10.60 6.13 14.64
N LEU A 351 -11.75 6.73 14.97
CA LEU A 351 -11.82 8.08 15.56
C LEU A 351 -11.09 8.23 16.91
N PRO A 352 -11.18 7.29 17.89
CA PRO A 352 -10.46 7.46 19.15
C PRO A 352 -8.95 7.53 18.97
N PHE A 353 -8.42 6.91 17.92
CA PHE A 353 -6.98 6.85 17.65
C PHE A 353 -6.46 8.03 16.84
N LEU A 354 -7.36 8.91 16.35
CA LEU A 354 -6.98 10.18 15.72
C LEU A 354 -6.76 11.28 16.76
N ASN A 355 -7.34 11.14 17.96
CA ASN A 355 -7.19 12.13 19.01
C ASN A 355 -5.81 12.03 19.69
N LYS A 356 -4.93 12.99 19.38
CA LYS A 356 -3.56 13.11 19.94
C LYS A 356 -3.53 13.32 21.46
N HIS A 357 -4.66 13.72 22.07
CA HIS A 357 -4.79 13.96 23.50
C HIS A 357 -5.46 12.81 24.25
N ILE A 358 -5.71 11.68 23.60
CA ILE A 358 -6.32 10.54 24.27
C ILE A 358 -5.39 10.01 25.36
N ASP A 359 -5.89 9.89 26.60
CA ASP A 359 -5.16 9.21 27.66
C ASP A 359 -5.20 7.71 27.37
N VAL A 360 -4.17 7.23 26.69
CA VAL A 360 -4.05 5.83 26.30
C VAL A 360 -3.97 4.92 27.52
N ASN A 361 -3.44 5.37 28.66
CA ASN A 361 -3.41 4.57 29.87
C ASN A 361 -4.83 4.37 30.40
N ALA A 362 -5.63 5.45 30.46
CA ALA A 362 -7.04 5.33 30.80
C ALA A 362 -7.79 4.40 29.83
N LEU A 363 -7.53 4.53 28.52
CA LEU A 363 -8.17 3.73 27.48
C LEU A 363 -7.79 2.24 27.53
N ILE A 364 -6.52 1.94 27.85
CA ILE A 364 -6.04 0.57 28.07
C ILE A 364 -6.73 -0.05 29.28
N HIS A 365 -7.06 0.73 30.31
CA HIS A 365 -7.72 0.23 31.52
C HIS A 365 -9.25 0.28 31.45
N ASP A 366 -9.82 0.94 30.45
CA ASP A 366 -11.26 0.96 30.19
C ASP A 366 -11.74 -0.38 29.62
N THR A 367 -12.46 -1.13 30.46
CA THR A 367 -12.99 -2.46 30.09
C THR A 367 -14.10 -2.40 29.04
N ASP A 368 -14.86 -1.30 28.96
CA ASP A 368 -15.91 -1.11 27.97
C ASP A 368 -15.32 -0.74 26.61
N PHE A 369 -14.28 0.11 26.60
CA PHE A 369 -13.49 0.38 25.41
C PHE A 369 -12.89 -0.92 24.86
N GLN A 370 -12.17 -1.67 25.70
CA GLN A 370 -11.59 -2.95 25.32
C GLN A 370 -12.63 -3.91 24.73
N ARG A 371 -13.76 -4.10 25.43
CA ARG A 371 -14.84 -5.00 24.97
C ARG A 371 -15.40 -4.57 23.61
N ARG A 372 -15.62 -3.26 23.41
CA ARG A 372 -16.13 -2.71 22.15
C ARG A 372 -15.15 -2.99 21.00
N TYR A 373 -13.87 -2.70 21.20
CA TYR A 373 -12.87 -2.75 20.14
C TYR A 373 -12.30 -4.14 19.87
N PHE A 374 -12.26 -5.06 20.85
CA PHE A 374 -11.82 -6.45 20.61
C PHE A 374 -12.75 -7.24 19.69
N THR A 375 -14.01 -6.80 19.51
CA THR A 375 -14.91 -7.40 18.51
C THR A 375 -14.56 -6.99 17.07
N ILE A 376 -13.88 -5.85 16.92
CA ILE A 376 -13.51 -5.25 15.63
C ILE A 376 -12.08 -5.61 15.27
N PHE A 377 -11.14 -5.45 16.21
CA PHE A 377 -9.71 -5.65 16.00
C PHE A 377 -9.18 -6.81 16.86
N PRO A 378 -8.28 -7.65 16.31
CA PRO A 378 -7.54 -8.60 17.13
C PRO A 378 -6.68 -7.86 18.16
N GLU A 379 -6.41 -8.50 19.29
CA GLU A 379 -5.75 -7.85 20.44
C GLU A 379 -4.42 -7.20 20.09
N TRP A 380 -3.59 -7.86 19.27
CA TRP A 380 -2.30 -7.31 18.84
C TRP A 380 -2.48 -6.04 18.01
N GLN A 381 -3.53 -5.96 17.17
CA GLN A 381 -3.78 -4.79 16.33
C GLN A 381 -4.23 -3.62 17.19
N LEU A 382 -5.17 -3.87 18.12
CA LEU A 382 -5.64 -2.85 19.07
C LEU A 382 -4.47 -2.30 19.89
N LYS A 383 -3.66 -3.18 20.50
CA LYS A 383 -2.44 -2.77 21.22
C LYS A 383 -1.51 -1.94 20.36
N THR A 384 -1.40 -2.27 19.07
CA THR A 384 -0.53 -1.50 18.19
C THR A 384 -1.11 -0.14 17.83
N MET A 385 -2.41 -0.03 17.57
CA MET A 385 -3.09 1.25 17.38
C MET A 385 -2.94 2.14 18.62
N LEU A 386 -3.05 1.57 19.82
CA LEU A 386 -2.79 2.26 21.09
C LEU A 386 -1.33 2.72 21.21
N MET A 387 -0.37 1.85 20.86
CA MET A 387 1.05 2.23 20.83
C MET A 387 1.35 3.32 19.80
N GLN A 388 0.59 3.45 18.71
CA GLN A 388 0.75 4.58 17.79
C GLN A 388 0.29 5.90 18.43
N CYS A 389 -0.67 5.84 19.34
CA CYS A 389 -1.15 7.01 20.07
C CYS A 389 -0.16 7.44 21.17
N VAL A 390 0.61 6.50 21.75
CA VAL A 390 1.61 6.83 22.77
C VAL A 390 3.00 6.95 22.16
N GLN A 391 3.63 8.10 22.32
CA GLN A 391 5.04 8.34 21.96
C GLN A 391 6.02 7.61 22.90
N HIS A 392 5.76 6.34 23.23
CA HIS A 392 6.67 5.58 24.07
C HIS A 392 7.84 5.07 23.24
N PRO A 393 9.09 5.33 23.69
CA PRO A 393 10.25 4.74 23.06
C PRO A 393 10.19 3.21 23.22
N LEU A 394 10.34 2.50 22.12
CA LEU A 394 10.45 1.04 22.08
C LEU A 394 11.70 0.55 22.80
N ILE A 395 12.79 1.30 22.65
CA ILE A 395 14.06 1.09 23.34
C ILE A 395 14.27 2.21 24.34
N LYS A 396 14.37 1.88 25.63
CA LYS A 396 14.56 2.86 26.69
C LYS A 396 16.02 3.32 26.75
N THR A 397 16.25 4.56 27.19
CA THR A 397 17.61 5.12 27.37
C THR A 397 18.46 4.34 28.37
N ASN A 398 17.82 3.61 29.30
CA ASN A 398 18.50 2.75 30.27
C ASN A 398 18.63 1.28 29.82
N ASP A 399 18.40 0.98 28.53
CA ASP A 399 18.64 -0.34 27.98
C ASP A 399 20.09 -0.78 28.24
N SER A 400 20.28 -2.01 28.73
CA SER A 400 21.60 -2.48 29.16
C SER A 400 22.56 -2.70 27.98
N VAL A 401 22.05 -3.06 26.81
CA VAL A 401 22.84 -3.26 25.59
C VAL A 401 23.31 -1.91 25.06
N LEU A 402 22.40 -0.93 24.95
CA LEU A 402 22.75 0.43 24.55
C LEU A 402 23.77 1.07 25.50
N ARG A 403 23.52 1.02 26.82
CA ARG A 403 24.45 1.58 27.81
C ARG A 403 25.82 0.93 27.72
N ARG A 404 25.88 -0.38 27.51
CA ARG A 404 27.15 -1.10 27.35
C ARG A 404 27.88 -0.63 26.11
N PHE A 405 27.22 -0.61 24.95
CA PHE A 405 27.81 -0.13 23.70
C PHE A 405 28.34 1.30 23.85
N ASN A 406 27.50 2.22 24.31
CA ASN A 406 27.85 3.64 24.49
C ASN A 406 28.98 3.86 25.51
N ASN A 407 29.16 2.96 26.49
CA ASN A 407 30.25 3.03 27.46
C ASN A 407 31.55 2.37 27.00
N GLN A 408 31.49 1.40 26.08
CA GLN A 408 32.65 0.59 25.65
C GLN A 408 33.22 1.04 24.31
N ASN A 409 32.38 1.53 23.41
CA ASN A 409 32.80 1.92 22.07
C ASN A 409 33.83 3.06 22.13
N GLY A 410 34.95 2.89 21.44
CA GLY A 410 36.06 3.86 21.42
C GLY A 410 37.04 3.81 22.60
N ARG A 411 36.81 3.01 23.67
CA ARG A 411 37.71 2.99 24.85
C ARG A 411 38.90 2.04 24.77
N PHE A 412 38.89 1.06 23.86
CA PHE A 412 39.89 -0.03 23.86
C PHE A 412 40.52 -0.33 22.49
N GLY A 413 40.46 0.60 21.52
CA GLY A 413 40.98 0.37 20.16
C GLY A 413 40.22 -0.68 19.34
N HIS A 414 39.23 -1.34 19.94
CA HIS A 414 38.35 -2.30 19.32
C HIS A 414 37.08 -1.63 18.79
N PHE A 415 36.78 -1.83 17.50
CA PHE A 415 35.54 -1.38 16.88
C PHE A 415 34.40 -2.32 17.29
N HIS A 416 33.48 -1.80 18.09
CA HIS A 416 32.25 -2.51 18.42
C HIS A 416 31.20 -2.18 17.36
N GLU A 417 30.49 -3.20 16.91
CA GLU A 417 29.36 -3.08 16.01
C GLU A 417 28.07 -3.17 16.84
N PHE A 418 27.23 -2.14 16.76
CA PHE A 418 25.88 -2.19 17.30
C PHE A 418 24.91 -2.63 16.20
N GLU A 419 24.10 -3.64 16.51
CA GLU A 419 23.18 -4.24 15.56
C GLU A 419 21.80 -4.48 16.20
N LEU A 420 20.73 -4.15 15.49
CA LEU A 420 19.35 -4.51 15.80
C LEU A 420 18.82 -5.43 14.71
N ARG A 421 18.29 -6.60 15.09
CA ARG A 421 17.66 -7.55 14.15
C ARG A 421 16.15 -7.58 14.29
N LEU A 422 15.44 -7.59 13.16
CA LEU A 422 14.00 -7.88 13.12
C LEU A 422 13.76 -9.39 12.98
N GLY A 423 12.67 -9.88 13.57
CA GLY A 423 12.33 -11.31 13.50
C GLY A 423 11.02 -11.64 14.20
N LYS A 424 10.69 -12.93 14.29
CA LYS A 424 9.50 -13.43 15.01
C LYS A 424 9.93 -14.19 16.25
N TYR A 425 9.37 -13.84 17.40
CA TYR A 425 9.59 -14.61 18.63
C TYR A 425 8.56 -15.73 18.75
N ASN A 426 9.02 -16.98 18.67
CA ASN A 426 8.21 -18.14 18.95
C ASN A 426 8.18 -18.37 20.47
N ARG A 427 7.03 -18.07 21.10
CA ARG A 427 6.85 -18.20 22.55
C ARG A 427 7.00 -19.64 23.04
N ASP A 428 6.46 -20.60 22.29
CA ASP A 428 6.47 -22.02 22.66
C ASP A 428 7.89 -22.59 22.65
N LYS A 429 8.69 -22.20 21.65
CA LYS A 429 10.09 -22.62 21.50
C LYS A 429 11.09 -21.70 22.21
N ARG A 430 10.62 -20.58 22.78
CA ARG A 430 11.44 -19.50 23.35
C ARG A 430 12.59 -19.09 22.43
N TYR A 431 12.31 -18.99 21.14
CA TYR A 431 13.32 -18.78 20.10
C TYR A 431 12.97 -17.58 19.23
N PHE A 432 13.97 -16.73 18.97
CA PHE A 432 13.86 -15.61 18.05
C PHE A 432 14.33 -16.02 16.66
N ASN A 433 13.39 -16.02 15.70
CA ASN A 433 13.66 -16.36 14.31
C ASN A 433 13.83 -15.07 13.49
N THR A 434 15.03 -14.80 13.00
CA THR A 434 15.33 -13.62 12.16
C THR A 434 14.75 -13.71 10.75
N ASN A 435 14.20 -14.86 10.34
CA ASN A 435 13.63 -15.02 9.01
C ASN A 435 12.33 -14.22 8.85
N ILE A 436 12.39 -13.18 8.03
CA ILE A 436 11.27 -12.36 7.60
C ILE A 436 10.57 -13.05 6.42
N GLU A 437 9.24 -12.93 6.34
CA GLU A 437 8.52 -13.47 5.18
C GLU A 437 8.91 -12.67 3.92
N PRO A 438 9.13 -13.33 2.76
CA PRO A 438 9.59 -12.65 1.54
C PRO A 438 8.68 -11.47 1.13
N ARG A 439 7.37 -11.59 1.36
CA ARG A 439 6.39 -10.53 1.07
C ARG A 439 6.62 -9.27 1.91
N HIS A 440 6.94 -9.40 3.19
CA HIS A 440 7.23 -8.25 4.07
C HIS A 440 8.61 -7.66 3.75
N TYR A 441 9.60 -8.53 3.47
CA TYR A 441 10.94 -8.13 3.06
C TYR A 441 10.91 -7.28 1.79
N ASN A 442 10.27 -7.78 0.73
CA ASN A 442 10.16 -7.07 -0.55
C ASN A 442 9.35 -5.78 -0.43
N TRP A 443 8.27 -5.81 0.36
CA TRP A 443 7.44 -4.64 0.59
C TRP A 443 8.20 -3.50 1.27
N LEU A 444 8.91 -3.80 2.35
CA LEU A 444 9.68 -2.79 3.08
C LEU A 444 10.87 -2.29 2.25
N MET A 445 11.53 -3.17 1.49
CA MET A 445 12.57 -2.76 0.54
C MET A 445 12.02 -1.77 -0.50
N GLN A 446 10.83 -2.06 -1.06
CA GLN A 446 10.12 -1.17 -1.98
C GLN A 446 9.72 0.16 -1.31
N THR A 447 9.39 0.17 -0.01
CA THR A 447 9.16 1.41 0.74
C THR A 447 10.39 2.29 0.73
N LEU A 448 11.56 1.74 1.07
CA LEU A 448 12.80 2.49 1.15
C LEU A 448 13.22 3.03 -0.23
N ASP A 449 12.99 2.25 -1.28
CA ASP A 449 13.24 2.65 -2.66
C ASP A 449 12.41 3.86 -3.08
N VAL A 450 11.10 3.88 -2.77
CA VAL A 450 10.26 5.04 -3.12
C VAL A 450 10.50 6.25 -2.25
N SER A 451 10.91 6.05 -1.00
CA SER A 451 11.42 7.14 -0.16
C SER A 451 12.78 7.68 -0.65
N SER A 452 13.31 7.16 -1.78
CA SER A 452 14.57 7.59 -2.39
C SER A 452 15.75 7.51 -1.42
N ILE A 453 15.71 6.56 -0.48
CA ILE A 453 16.78 6.36 0.49
C ILE A 453 17.98 5.74 -0.25
N PRO A 454 19.19 6.32 -0.16
CA PRO A 454 20.36 5.81 -0.87
C PRO A 454 20.63 4.36 -0.51
N LYS A 455 20.85 3.52 -1.54
CA LYS A 455 21.15 2.09 -1.36
C LYS A 455 22.41 1.65 -2.08
N THR A 456 23.12 0.71 -1.47
CA THR A 456 24.20 -0.05 -2.10
C THR A 456 23.85 -1.53 -2.15
N TYR A 457 24.53 -2.27 -3.01
CA TYR A 457 24.36 -3.71 -3.15
C TYR A 457 25.70 -4.41 -3.00
N GLN A 458 25.71 -5.53 -2.30
CA GLN A 458 26.91 -6.32 -2.07
C GLN A 458 26.59 -7.80 -1.96
N GLU A 459 27.49 -8.65 -2.49
CA GLU A 459 27.46 -10.09 -2.27
C GLU A 459 28.63 -10.52 -1.37
N THR A 460 28.36 -11.40 -0.41
CA THR A 460 29.39 -12.01 0.46
C THR A 460 29.17 -13.50 0.63
N VAL A 461 30.22 -14.20 1.02
CA VAL A 461 30.14 -15.60 1.46
C VAL A 461 30.51 -15.67 2.93
N ASP A 462 29.61 -16.20 3.76
CA ASP A 462 29.92 -16.55 5.13
C ASP A 462 30.38 -18.00 5.20
N VAL A 463 31.53 -18.22 5.85
CA VAL A 463 32.02 -19.55 6.25
C VAL A 463 31.89 -19.65 7.76
N ILE A 464 31.08 -20.61 8.22
CA ILE A 464 30.81 -20.84 9.64
C ILE A 464 31.47 -22.16 10.05
N HIS A 465 32.45 -22.08 10.94
CA HIS A 465 33.09 -23.25 11.54
C HIS A 465 32.28 -23.70 12.76
N LYS A 466 31.59 -24.84 12.67
CA LYS A 466 30.69 -25.32 13.74
C LYS A 466 31.41 -25.58 15.07
N ASP A 467 32.67 -26.04 15.00
CA ASP A 467 33.43 -26.42 16.19
C ASP A 467 33.90 -25.21 17.01
N THR A 468 34.22 -24.10 16.34
CA THR A 468 34.71 -22.87 16.99
C THR A 468 33.64 -21.79 17.11
N ASN A 469 32.50 -21.97 16.41
CA ASN A 469 31.48 -20.95 16.18
C ASN A 469 32.03 -19.63 15.61
N ILE A 470 33.18 -19.70 14.93
CA ILE A 470 33.78 -18.56 14.25
C ILE A 470 33.11 -18.40 12.88
N ARG A 471 32.68 -17.18 12.59
CA ARG A 471 32.15 -16.78 11.29
C ARG A 471 33.14 -15.87 10.59
N THR A 472 33.56 -16.27 9.40
CA THR A 472 34.39 -15.46 8.50
C THR A 472 33.56 -15.04 7.29
N THR A 473 33.46 -13.73 7.05
CA THR A 473 32.72 -13.16 5.91
C THR A 473 33.70 -12.69 4.84
N TYR A 474 33.54 -13.20 3.62
CA TYR A 474 34.36 -12.85 2.44
C TYR A 474 33.60 -11.90 1.51
N TYR A 475 34.19 -10.74 1.22
CA TYR A 475 33.61 -9.71 0.36
C TYR A 475 34.05 -9.92 -1.09
N LEU A 476 33.10 -10.00 -2.03
CA LEU A 476 33.36 -10.33 -3.43
C LEU A 476 33.46 -9.07 -4.32
N GLN A 477 34.51 -8.95 -5.13
CA GLN A 477 34.81 -7.77 -5.94
C GLN A 477 34.02 -7.68 -7.28
N GLN A 478 32.69 -7.83 -7.26
CA GLN A 478 31.78 -7.85 -8.43
C GLN A 478 31.78 -9.16 -9.23
N THR A 479 31.01 -10.13 -8.76
CA THR A 479 30.51 -11.24 -9.58
C THR A 479 28.99 -11.23 -9.53
N THR A 480 28.31 -11.31 -10.67
CA THR A 480 26.88 -11.69 -10.69
C THR A 480 26.79 -13.19 -10.46
N LEU A 481 26.93 -13.64 -9.21
CA LEU A 481 26.75 -15.06 -8.91
C LEU A 481 25.27 -15.40 -8.98
N THR A 482 24.91 -16.18 -9.99
CA THR A 482 23.54 -16.67 -10.13
C THR A 482 23.20 -17.67 -9.04
N ASP A 483 24.14 -18.53 -8.64
CA ASP A 483 23.95 -19.49 -7.55
C ASP A 483 25.26 -19.97 -6.88
N LEU A 484 25.13 -20.48 -5.66
CA LEU A 484 26.24 -21.05 -4.87
C LEU A 484 26.83 -22.31 -5.53
N GLN A 485 26.04 -23.08 -6.28
CA GLN A 485 26.52 -24.31 -6.92
C GLN A 485 27.56 -24.03 -8.00
N THR A 486 27.35 -22.97 -8.79
CA THR A 486 28.30 -22.48 -9.78
C THR A 486 29.60 -22.05 -9.09
N LEU A 487 29.50 -21.38 -7.93
CA LEU A 487 30.68 -21.01 -7.15
C LEU A 487 31.45 -22.24 -6.62
N LEU A 488 30.74 -23.30 -6.23
CA LEU A 488 31.36 -24.56 -5.76
C LEU A 488 31.96 -25.41 -6.89
N GLN A 489 31.39 -25.34 -8.10
CA GLN A 489 31.80 -26.18 -9.23
C GLN A 489 32.83 -25.50 -10.14
N THR A 490 32.82 -24.18 -10.22
CA THR A 490 33.75 -23.46 -11.09
C THR A 490 35.10 -23.28 -10.39
N ASN A 491 36.18 -23.60 -11.08
CA ASN A 491 37.55 -23.34 -10.61
C ASN A 491 37.91 -21.84 -10.65
N VAL A 492 36.92 -20.94 -10.74
CA VAL A 492 37.11 -19.50 -10.94
C VAL A 492 37.72 -18.92 -9.67
N PRO A 493 38.91 -18.28 -9.75
CA PRO A 493 39.49 -17.58 -8.60
C PRO A 493 38.58 -16.43 -8.20
N LEU A 494 38.20 -16.40 -6.92
CA LEU A 494 37.41 -15.30 -6.36
C LEU A 494 38.34 -14.18 -5.92
N ASN A 495 38.07 -12.97 -6.38
CA ASN A 495 38.73 -11.77 -5.89
C ASN A 495 38.08 -11.37 -4.56
N ILE A 496 38.72 -11.75 -3.46
CA ILE A 496 38.32 -11.39 -2.10
C ILE A 496 38.86 -9.98 -1.81
N GLN A 497 37.96 -9.03 -1.59
CA GLN A 497 38.33 -7.65 -1.27
C GLN A 497 38.81 -7.52 0.19
N LYS A 498 38.09 -8.16 1.12
CA LYS A 498 38.40 -8.18 2.55
C LYS A 498 37.75 -9.38 3.23
N SER A 499 38.30 -9.77 4.39
CA SER A 499 37.73 -10.75 5.31
C SER A 499 37.55 -10.14 6.70
N ILE A 500 36.48 -10.54 7.37
CA ILE A 500 36.13 -10.09 8.72
C ILE A 500 35.79 -11.31 9.57
N ILE A 501 36.38 -11.39 10.77
CA ILE A 501 35.94 -12.31 11.81
C ILE A 501 35.02 -11.56 12.77
N LYS A 502 33.80 -12.09 12.97
CA LYS A 502 32.84 -11.53 13.93
C LYS A 502 32.86 -12.34 15.22
N HIS A 503 33.25 -11.69 16.32
CA HIS A 503 33.19 -12.22 17.68
C HIS A 503 31.93 -11.72 18.37
N GLN A 504 31.00 -12.64 18.67
CA GLN A 504 29.74 -12.28 19.33
C GLN A 504 29.95 -12.17 20.84
N ILE A 505 29.71 -10.98 21.42
CA ILE A 505 30.05 -10.68 22.81
C ILE A 505 29.01 -11.22 23.81
N ASP A 506 27.74 -11.36 23.41
CA ASP A 506 26.70 -11.80 24.34
C ASP A 506 25.49 -12.45 23.63
N LEU A 507 25.17 -13.68 24.02
CA LEU A 507 23.96 -14.41 23.60
C LEU A 507 22.95 -14.55 24.76
N LYS A 508 23.23 -14.05 25.98
CA LYS A 508 22.46 -14.44 27.18
C LYS A 508 21.50 -13.36 27.70
N ASN A 509 21.65 -12.10 27.28
CA ASN A 509 20.85 -10.98 27.77
C ASN A 509 19.88 -10.46 26.69
N TYR A 510 18.99 -11.31 26.20
CA TYR A 510 17.95 -10.86 25.29
C TYR A 510 16.80 -10.24 26.08
N ILE A 511 16.77 -8.91 26.16
CA ILE A 511 15.54 -8.20 26.55
C ILE A 511 14.49 -8.57 25.51
N GLN A 512 13.38 -9.15 25.96
CA GLN A 512 12.22 -9.41 25.12
C GLN A 512 11.41 -8.13 25.04
N TYR A 513 11.35 -7.55 23.84
CA TYR A 513 10.46 -6.43 23.59
C TYR A 513 9.04 -6.96 23.34
N THR A 514 8.05 -6.09 23.56
CA THR A 514 6.67 -6.43 23.23
C THR A 514 6.59 -6.59 21.71
N PRO A 515 6.15 -7.77 21.20
CA PRO A 515 6.02 -7.94 19.76
C PRO A 515 5.08 -6.88 19.19
N ILE A 516 5.54 -6.18 18.17
CA ILE A 516 4.77 -5.18 17.44
C ILE A 516 4.49 -5.79 16.08
N PHE A 517 3.21 -5.89 15.75
CA PHE A 517 2.78 -6.51 14.50
C PHE A 517 3.22 -7.98 14.32
N GLY A 518 3.31 -8.75 15.40
CA GLY A 518 3.81 -10.14 15.36
C GLY A 518 5.31 -10.27 15.06
N TYR A 519 6.02 -9.15 14.92
CA TYR A 519 7.46 -9.07 14.86
C TYR A 519 8.02 -8.59 16.20
N ASP A 520 9.21 -9.07 16.53
CA ASP A 520 10.01 -8.70 17.68
C ASP A 520 11.36 -8.21 17.14
N PHE A 521 12.16 -7.58 17.99
CA PHE A 521 13.51 -7.16 17.60
C PHE A 521 14.51 -7.52 18.70
N ARG A 522 15.79 -7.63 18.33
CA ARG A 522 16.87 -7.95 19.28
C ARG A 522 18.03 -7.03 19.05
N LEU A 523 18.55 -6.46 20.14
CA LEU A 523 19.79 -5.70 20.15
C LEU A 523 20.96 -6.63 20.40
N SER A 524 22.06 -6.39 19.72
CA SER A 524 23.32 -7.09 19.95
C SER A 524 24.50 -6.16 19.75
N VAL A 525 25.61 -6.48 20.42
CA VAL A 525 26.90 -5.86 20.19
C VAL A 525 27.87 -6.97 19.81
N ALA A 526 28.63 -6.74 18.76
CA ALA A 526 29.70 -7.63 18.32
C ALA A 526 31.03 -6.86 18.25
N PHE A 527 32.13 -7.60 18.30
CA PHE A 527 33.43 -7.08 17.93
C PHE A 527 33.79 -7.67 16.57
N GLU A 528 34.21 -6.81 15.63
CA GLU A 528 34.70 -7.24 14.33
C GLU A 528 36.21 -7.03 14.25
N GLU A 529 36.93 -8.10 13.93
CA GLU A 529 38.36 -8.04 13.66
C GLU A 529 38.59 -8.17 12.15
N SER A 530 39.20 -7.13 11.56
CA SER A 530 39.67 -7.23 10.18
C SER A 530 40.93 -8.07 10.17
N VAL A 531 40.89 -9.19 9.45
CA VAL A 531 41.98 -10.17 9.43
C VAL A 531 43.04 -9.82 8.39
N HIS A 532 43.26 -8.54 8.10
CA HIS A 532 43.98 -8.13 6.89
C HIS A 532 45.45 -8.61 6.88
N GLU A 533 45.69 -9.73 6.19
CA GLU A 533 46.80 -9.89 5.25
C GLU A 533 46.24 -10.43 3.92
N PRO A 534 46.71 -9.94 2.76
CA PRO A 534 46.39 -10.45 1.43
C PRO A 534 47.04 -11.82 1.15
N ASN A 535 47.15 -12.67 2.17
CA ASN A 535 47.41 -14.08 1.98
C ASN A 535 46.08 -14.72 1.61
N LYS A 536 45.98 -15.13 0.34
CA LYS A 536 44.87 -15.90 -0.22
C LYS A 536 44.42 -16.99 0.76
N ILE A 537 43.42 -16.73 1.59
CA ILE A 537 42.61 -17.83 2.09
C ILE A 537 41.88 -18.29 0.83
N ASP A 538 42.40 -19.36 0.23
CA ASP A 538 41.73 -20.00 -0.87
C ASP A 538 40.38 -20.43 -0.32
N LEU A 539 39.29 -19.84 -0.85
CA LEU A 539 37.96 -20.25 -0.46
C LEU A 539 37.82 -21.77 -0.67
N LYS A 540 38.56 -22.39 -1.61
CA LYS A 540 38.62 -23.85 -1.77
C LYS A 540 39.21 -24.56 -0.55
N GLU A 541 40.17 -23.98 0.16
CA GLU A 541 40.66 -24.55 1.42
C GLU A 541 39.64 -24.38 2.55
N ALA A 542 39.01 -23.21 2.66
CA ALA A 542 37.91 -23.02 3.60
C ALA A 542 36.72 -23.98 3.31
N LEU A 543 36.47 -24.28 2.03
CA LEU A 543 35.48 -25.25 1.54
C LEU A 543 35.83 -26.71 1.87
N LYS A 544 37.12 -27.02 2.06
CA LYS A 544 37.58 -28.37 2.42
C LYS A 544 37.48 -28.65 3.91
N VAL A 545 37.24 -27.64 4.76
CA VAL A 545 37.16 -27.83 6.21
C VAL A 545 35.94 -28.69 6.53
N PRO A 546 36.12 -29.89 7.13
CA PRO A 546 35.01 -30.73 7.55
C PRO A 546 34.07 -29.93 8.45
N ASN A 547 32.75 -30.12 8.30
CA ASN A 547 31.71 -29.46 9.09
C ASN A 547 31.54 -27.93 8.89
N ALA A 548 32.26 -27.31 7.96
CA ALA A 548 31.99 -25.91 7.60
C ALA A 548 30.62 -25.76 6.92
N GLN A 549 29.90 -24.70 7.26
CA GLN A 549 28.63 -24.32 6.64
C GLN A 549 28.81 -23.03 5.86
N PHE A 550 28.31 -23.01 4.62
CA PHE A 550 28.45 -21.88 3.71
C PHE A 550 27.12 -21.19 3.51
N ARG A 551 27.14 -19.86 3.52
CA ARG A 551 25.98 -19.04 3.18
C ARG A 551 26.37 -17.99 2.17
N LEU A 552 25.69 -17.97 1.03
CA LEU A 552 25.72 -16.82 0.13
C LEU A 552 24.81 -15.74 0.71
N LYS A 553 25.32 -14.52 0.82
CA LYS A 553 24.56 -13.35 1.24
C LYS A 553 24.43 -12.40 0.07
N LYS A 554 23.20 -12.03 -0.28
CA LYS A 554 22.90 -10.91 -1.17
C LYS A 554 22.32 -9.79 -0.31
N ARG A 555 23.06 -8.70 -0.15
CA ARG A 555 22.75 -7.63 0.79
C ARG A 555 22.48 -6.32 0.06
N HIS A 556 21.33 -5.71 0.33
CA HIS A 556 21.03 -4.33 0.00
C HIS A 556 21.13 -3.48 1.28
N THR A 557 22.01 -2.48 1.27
CA THR A 557 22.24 -1.62 2.44
C THR A 557 21.68 -0.24 2.15
N TYR A 558 20.67 0.18 2.91
CA TYR A 558 20.09 1.52 2.84
C TYR A 558 20.72 2.44 3.89
N THR A 559 21.05 3.67 3.51
CA THR A 559 21.65 4.66 4.40
C THR A 559 20.58 5.60 4.95
N TYR A 560 20.23 5.45 6.24
CA TYR A 560 19.17 6.23 6.90
C TYR A 560 19.68 6.86 8.20
N GLY A 561 19.83 8.20 8.21
CA GLY A 561 20.42 8.90 9.36
C GLY A 561 21.82 8.37 9.69
N ASN A 562 22.03 7.99 10.94
CA ASN A 562 23.25 7.37 11.47
C ASN A 562 23.28 5.84 11.39
N PHE A 563 22.29 5.24 10.73
CA PHE A 563 22.15 3.80 10.62
C PHE A 563 22.26 3.31 9.17
N TYR A 564 22.68 2.06 9.05
CA TYR A 564 22.47 1.23 7.86
C TYR A 564 21.28 0.31 8.11
N ILE A 565 20.43 0.14 7.10
CA ILE A 565 19.33 -0.81 7.12
C ILE A 565 19.62 -1.87 6.07
N ASP A 566 20.01 -3.05 6.54
CA ASP A 566 20.51 -4.14 5.74
C ASP A 566 19.43 -5.17 5.45
N PHE A 567 19.12 -5.33 4.18
CA PHE A 567 18.23 -6.35 3.64
C PHE A 567 19.08 -7.47 3.10
N THR A 568 19.15 -8.58 3.83
CA THR A 568 20.01 -9.71 3.48
C THR A 568 19.18 -10.92 3.08
N GLU A 569 19.33 -11.38 1.85
CA GLU A 569 18.91 -12.70 1.40
C GLU A 569 20.05 -13.71 1.62
N LEU A 570 19.78 -14.78 2.36
CA LEU A 570 20.72 -15.84 2.69
C LEU A 570 20.32 -17.14 1.99
N THR A 571 21.24 -17.72 1.22
CA THR A 571 21.09 -19.07 0.66
C THR A 571 22.11 -20.00 1.30
N ASP A 572 21.62 -21.05 1.96
CA ASP A 572 22.47 -22.03 2.63
C ASP A 572 22.92 -23.12 1.66
N SER A 573 24.19 -23.52 1.73
CA SER A 573 24.71 -24.67 0.97
C SER A 573 23.92 -25.96 1.19
N GLN A 574 23.38 -26.17 2.39
CA GLN A 574 22.61 -27.38 2.72
C GLN A 574 21.17 -27.32 2.22
N SER A 575 20.66 -26.13 1.91
CA SER A 575 19.29 -25.92 1.43
C SER A 575 19.25 -24.86 0.33
N PRO A 576 19.82 -25.14 -0.85
CA PRO A 576 19.99 -24.16 -1.92
C PRO A 576 18.68 -23.70 -2.55
N LYS A 577 17.57 -24.42 -2.30
CA LYS A 577 16.23 -24.08 -2.82
C LYS A 577 15.46 -23.13 -1.90
N SER A 578 15.97 -22.81 -0.72
CA SER A 578 15.28 -21.94 0.25
C SER A 578 16.16 -20.76 0.66
N SER A 579 15.71 -19.55 0.36
CA SER A 579 16.32 -18.34 0.89
C SER A 579 15.72 -17.98 2.25
N HIS A 580 16.57 -17.49 3.15
CA HIS A 580 16.17 -16.84 4.40
C HIS A 580 16.36 -15.34 4.25
N TYR A 581 15.40 -14.55 4.70
CA TYR A 581 15.42 -13.10 4.54
C TYR A 581 15.61 -12.45 5.91
N GLN A 582 16.60 -11.58 6.04
CA GLN A 582 16.92 -10.90 7.29
C GLN A 582 16.93 -9.39 7.10
N ILE A 583 16.53 -8.68 8.15
CA ILE A 583 16.58 -7.22 8.21
C ILE A 583 17.35 -6.83 9.47
N GLU A 584 18.46 -6.12 9.27
CA GLU A 584 19.39 -5.69 10.30
C GLU A 584 19.46 -4.15 10.27
N ILE A 585 19.51 -3.49 11.42
CA ILE A 585 19.82 -2.06 11.55
C ILE A 585 21.18 -1.97 12.25
N GLU A 586 22.18 -1.47 11.55
CA GLU A 586 23.56 -1.38 12.03
C GLU A 586 23.92 0.09 12.25
N LEU A 587 24.60 0.42 13.36
CA LEU A 587 25.15 1.77 13.55
C LEU A 587 26.33 1.97 12.60
N LYS A 588 26.42 3.13 11.96
CA LYS A 588 27.53 3.42 11.05
C LYS A 588 28.89 3.35 11.77
N PRO A 589 29.95 2.81 11.13
CA PRO A 589 31.24 2.56 11.80
C PRO A 589 31.92 3.77 12.44
N TYR A 590 31.64 4.99 11.96
CA TYR A 590 32.23 6.22 12.49
C TYR A 590 31.47 6.80 13.67
N GLN A 591 30.30 6.27 14.00
CA GLN A 591 29.49 6.72 15.13
C GLN A 591 29.93 6.02 16.40
N GLN A 592 30.24 6.82 17.43
CA GLN A 592 30.72 6.30 18.71
C GLN A 592 29.57 6.00 19.68
N PHE A 593 28.38 6.52 19.40
CA PHE A 593 27.23 6.50 20.29
C PHE A 593 25.94 6.22 19.51
N VAL A 594 25.05 5.44 20.10
CA VAL A 594 23.68 5.23 19.59
C VAL A 594 22.74 6.22 20.27
N ASP A 595 22.23 7.18 19.50
CA ASP A 595 21.13 8.03 19.95
C ASP A 595 19.85 7.19 20.08
N THR A 596 19.32 7.14 21.31
CA THR A 596 18.12 6.37 21.61
C THR A 596 16.89 6.93 20.89
N HIS A 597 16.80 8.24 20.69
CA HIS A 597 15.69 8.83 19.95
C HIS A 597 15.74 8.40 18.48
N GLU A 598 16.91 8.53 17.85
CA GLU A 598 17.10 8.23 16.42
C GLU A 598 16.87 6.75 16.09
N ILE A 599 17.37 5.82 16.92
CA ILE A 599 17.11 4.38 16.72
C ILE A 599 15.63 4.03 16.89
N ASN A 600 14.93 4.69 17.83
CA ASN A 600 13.48 4.50 18.00
C ASN A 600 12.70 5.02 16.80
N VAL A 601 13.06 6.18 16.26
CA VAL A 601 12.45 6.74 15.03
C VAL A 601 12.67 5.78 13.86
N THR A 602 13.90 5.31 13.66
CA THR A 602 14.25 4.36 12.59
C THR A 602 13.47 3.05 12.73
N LEU A 603 13.44 2.48 13.95
CA LEU A 603 12.73 1.24 14.22
C LEU A 603 11.21 1.38 14.03
N LEU A 604 10.61 2.48 14.52
CA LEU A 604 9.20 2.77 14.31
C LEU A 604 8.87 2.92 12.82
N TYR A 605 9.70 3.62 12.06
CA TYR A 605 9.53 3.74 10.61
C TYR A 605 9.51 2.37 9.92
N LEU A 606 10.46 1.48 10.26
CA LEU A 606 10.49 0.13 9.69
C LEU A 606 9.28 -0.69 10.12
N LEU A 607 8.95 -0.72 11.41
CA LEU A 607 7.82 -1.51 11.91
C LEU A 607 6.48 -1.04 11.35
N LYS A 608 6.27 0.28 11.19
CA LYS A 608 5.09 0.87 10.53
C LYS A 608 4.92 0.34 9.10
N ASN A 609 6.03 0.14 8.40
CA ASN A 609 6.02 -0.28 7.00
C ASN A 609 6.15 -1.80 6.81
N LEU A 610 6.58 -2.54 7.82
CA LEU A 610 6.78 -4.00 7.76
C LEU A 610 5.45 -4.77 7.80
N TYR A 611 4.44 -4.23 8.47
CA TYR A 611 3.19 -4.94 8.72
C TYR A 611 1.96 -4.06 8.53
N GLY A 612 0.93 -4.67 7.94
CA GLY A 612 -0.36 -4.04 7.68
C GLY A 612 -0.83 -4.28 6.27
N LEU A 613 0.09 -4.41 5.30
CA LEU A 613 -0.28 -4.39 3.88
C LEU A 613 -0.12 -5.70 3.11
N SER A 614 0.77 -6.58 3.52
CA SER A 614 0.90 -7.93 2.96
C SER A 614 -0.34 -8.82 3.15
N GLU A 615 -1.17 -8.52 4.16
CA GLU A 615 -2.47 -9.17 4.41
C GLU A 615 -3.60 -8.49 3.61
N ILE A 616 -3.42 -7.21 3.28
CA ILE A 616 -4.31 -6.44 2.40
C ILE A 616 -4.07 -6.78 0.92
N ILE A 617 -2.83 -7.15 0.57
CA ILE A 617 -2.40 -7.58 -0.76
C ILE A 617 -2.84 -9.00 -1.08
#